data_AF-A0A120A4S9-F1
#
_entry.id   AF-A0A120A4S9-F1
#
_cell.length_a   1.000
_cell.length_b   1.000
_cell.length_c   1.000
_cell.angle_alpha   90.00
_cell.angle_beta   90.00
_cell.angle_gamma   90.00
#
_symmetry.space_group_name_H-M   'P 1'
#
loop_
_entity.id
_entity.type
_entity.pdbx_description
1 polymer ?
#
loop_
_entity_poly.entity_id
_entity_poly.type
_entity_poly.pdbx_seq_one_letter_code
_entity_poly.pdbx_strand_id
1 'polypeptide(L)'
;MMKKKFIPLFILLFYMLNINSQEFTHPGLLHSESSLKRIRELVRNEIQPAYGSFNIMRGMPEGKVDYCIKGPFETISRAGRYGYTKDPCERDFNAAYYNAILWIVTGKEPHADKAMEIIRAYASTLKKIEGPDDPLCAGLQGFMLVNAAEIMRYTYTADKYTNGWDAKDTPKVESMFRDVFQPILTTFYNTKPYTNGNWGIAVTKAQMAFGVFLNDKKLYEDAIEFFLKGHDNGTLPNYVAESGQIQESGRDQQHAMLGLGCLSEIAEIAWTQGRDLYSALDNRLMKGYEYLAKSNLGYEVPFFTWKDITGKYSNWTTLGEEGMGRFRSLFEIAYNHYVERKGLEMPYTQIVLGMIRPEGPGFTCDNPGFGSLLFYLGKDLNERKVPGQINEDLSQLEGWAFANCSYKQVDNLMSFVSSGVNMQKKRISYQAGNYPYIAVKAPKIPTSANKDWLQLSYSVASAPEFWKLDSDKAKKIGKDIYVFKITDYLSNNGTHFTERPTNITLILNFGNIGNEPVIVEWIRSFEKLEDI
;
A
#
# COMPACT_ATOMS: atom_id res chain seq x y z
N MET A 1 -72.06 -4.24 -56.48
CA MET A 1 -72.13 -5.10 -55.28
C MET A 1 -70.78 -5.82 -55.12
N MET A 2 -69.80 -5.21 -54.44
CA MET A 2 -68.52 -5.87 -54.12
C MET A 2 -68.07 -5.47 -52.72
N LYS A 3 -67.91 -6.49 -51.89
CA LYS A 3 -67.66 -6.45 -50.44
C LYS A 3 -66.24 -5.95 -50.14
N LYS A 4 -66.12 -4.96 -49.25
CA LYS A 4 -64.86 -4.60 -48.58
C LYS A 4 -64.45 -5.76 -47.65
N LYS A 5 -63.26 -6.33 -47.85
CA LYS A 5 -62.62 -7.23 -46.88
C LYS A 5 -61.69 -6.39 -46.00
N PHE A 6 -61.98 -6.38 -44.70
CA PHE A 6 -61.06 -5.96 -43.64
C PHE A 6 -60.04 -7.08 -43.42
N ILE A 7 -58.75 -6.74 -43.40
CA ILE A 7 -57.66 -7.60 -42.91
C ILE A 7 -57.11 -6.91 -41.66
N PRO A 8 -57.10 -7.55 -40.48
CA PRO A 8 -56.46 -6.97 -39.30
C PRO A 8 -54.95 -7.25 -39.39
N LEU A 9 -54.16 -6.18 -39.36
CA LEU A 9 -52.70 -6.24 -39.24
C LEU A 9 -52.35 -6.46 -37.76
N PHE A 10 -52.00 -7.69 -37.38
CA PHE A 10 -51.43 -7.98 -36.06
C PHE A 10 -49.97 -7.48 -36.04
N ILE A 11 -49.71 -6.40 -35.30
CA ILE A 11 -48.35 -5.98 -34.94
C ILE A 11 -47.95 -6.77 -33.70
N LEU A 12 -47.11 -7.79 -33.87
CA LEU A 12 -46.44 -8.45 -32.75
C LEU A 12 -45.26 -7.58 -32.31
N LEU A 13 -45.43 -6.84 -31.21
CA LEU A 13 -44.33 -6.12 -30.56
C LEU A 13 -43.50 -7.16 -29.77
N PHE A 14 -42.40 -7.65 -30.36
CA PHE A 14 -41.41 -8.42 -29.61
C PHE A 14 -40.66 -7.49 -28.66
N TYR A 15 -41.03 -7.50 -27.38
CA TYR A 15 -40.15 -7.03 -26.32
C TYR A 15 -38.96 -8.00 -26.25
N MET A 16 -37.87 -7.66 -26.93
CA MET A 16 -36.56 -8.25 -26.67
C MET A 16 -36.16 -7.82 -25.26
N LEU A 17 -36.40 -8.68 -24.28
CA LEU A 17 -35.71 -8.63 -23.01
C LEU A 17 -34.22 -8.83 -23.34
N ASN A 18 -33.48 -7.74 -23.48
CA ASN A 18 -32.02 -7.79 -23.41
C ASN A 18 -31.69 -8.24 -21.98
N ILE A 19 -31.56 -9.55 -21.79
CA ILE A 19 -30.80 -10.11 -20.68
C ILE A 19 -29.36 -9.71 -20.98
N ASN A 20 -28.99 -8.48 -20.60
CA ASN A 20 -27.59 -8.10 -20.53
C ASN A 20 -26.99 -8.92 -19.38
N SER A 21 -26.46 -10.11 -19.72
CA SER A 21 -25.40 -10.71 -18.94
C SER A 21 -24.34 -9.62 -18.79
N GLN A 22 -23.92 -9.32 -17.56
CA GLN A 22 -22.85 -8.36 -17.41
C GLN A 22 -21.60 -9.03 -17.95
N GLU A 23 -21.06 -8.48 -19.03
CA GLU A 23 -19.76 -8.88 -19.57
C GLU A 23 -18.69 -8.30 -18.63
N PHE A 24 -17.78 -9.15 -18.15
CA PHE A 24 -16.69 -8.70 -17.29
C PHE A 24 -15.62 -8.00 -18.12
N THR A 25 -15.10 -6.88 -17.60
CA THR A 25 -13.92 -6.22 -18.17
C THR A 25 -12.68 -7.05 -17.83
N HIS A 26 -11.82 -7.26 -18.82
CA HIS A 26 -10.59 -8.03 -18.69
C HIS A 26 -9.38 -7.33 -19.37
N PRO A 27 -8.19 -7.31 -18.74
CA PRO A 27 -7.98 -7.64 -17.34
C PRO A 27 -8.83 -6.71 -16.47
N GLY A 28 -9.39 -7.20 -15.36
CA GLY A 28 -10.31 -6.40 -14.56
C GLY A 28 -10.46 -6.82 -13.11
N LEU A 29 -9.39 -7.37 -12.54
CA LEU A 29 -9.26 -7.54 -11.10
C LEU A 29 -8.81 -6.23 -10.45
N LEU A 30 -7.68 -6.22 -9.75
CA LEU A 30 -7.11 -4.97 -9.23
C LEU A 30 -6.64 -4.02 -10.35
N HIS A 31 -6.42 -4.56 -11.55
CA HIS A 31 -5.88 -3.80 -12.67
C HIS A 31 -6.70 -3.97 -13.94
N SER A 32 -7.09 -2.83 -14.52
CA SER A 32 -7.60 -2.72 -15.88
C SER A 32 -6.47 -2.50 -16.88
N GLU A 33 -6.76 -2.62 -18.17
CA GLU A 33 -5.80 -2.21 -19.21
C GLU A 33 -5.32 -0.75 -19.03
N SER A 34 -6.24 0.15 -18.68
CA SER A 34 -5.92 1.56 -18.43
C SER A 34 -5.07 1.75 -17.18
N SER A 35 -5.30 1.00 -16.10
CA SER A 35 -4.45 1.09 -14.91
C SER A 35 -3.05 0.53 -15.18
N LEU A 36 -2.93 -0.60 -15.90
CA LEU A 36 -1.64 -1.17 -16.29
C LEU A 36 -0.83 -0.22 -17.18
N LYS A 37 -1.49 0.44 -18.15
CA LYS A 37 -0.87 1.48 -18.97
C LYS A 37 -0.36 2.64 -18.11
N ARG A 38 -1.18 3.13 -17.17
CA ARG A 38 -0.78 4.19 -16.24
C ARG A 38 0.44 3.77 -15.40
N ILE A 39 0.46 2.56 -14.85
CA ILE A 39 1.60 2.07 -14.03
C ILE A 39 2.89 2.09 -14.88
N ARG A 40 2.81 1.65 -16.14
CA ARG A 40 3.95 1.74 -17.09
C ARG A 40 4.39 3.18 -17.33
N GLU A 41 3.45 4.11 -17.54
CA GLU A 41 3.76 5.52 -17.78
C GLU A 41 4.39 6.21 -16.56
N LEU A 42 3.91 5.91 -15.35
CA LEU A 42 4.50 6.40 -14.10
C LEU A 42 5.97 5.98 -13.98
N VAL A 43 6.28 4.71 -14.27
CA VAL A 43 7.66 4.20 -14.21
C VAL A 43 8.53 4.77 -15.34
N ARG A 44 8.02 4.81 -16.58
CA ARG A 44 8.75 5.33 -17.74
C ARG A 44 9.17 6.78 -17.57
N ASN A 45 8.33 7.57 -16.92
CA ASN A 45 8.56 8.99 -16.65
C ASN A 45 9.17 9.25 -15.26
N GLU A 46 9.54 8.20 -14.52
CA GLU A 46 10.16 8.26 -13.19
C GLU A 46 9.36 9.07 -12.15
N ILE A 47 8.03 9.07 -12.27
CA ILE A 47 7.11 9.84 -11.42
C ILE A 47 7.17 9.33 -9.98
N GLN A 48 7.39 10.21 -9.00
CA GLN A 48 7.35 9.87 -7.58
C GLN A 48 5.95 10.04 -7.00
N PRO A 49 5.52 9.14 -6.08
CA PRO A 49 6.29 8.07 -5.42
C PRO A 49 6.34 6.73 -6.18
N ALA A 50 5.60 6.59 -7.28
CA ALA A 50 5.45 5.32 -8.00
C ALA A 50 6.77 4.68 -8.43
N TYR A 51 7.70 5.49 -8.96
CA TYR A 51 9.03 5.03 -9.36
C TYR A 51 9.84 4.48 -8.19
N GLY A 52 9.71 5.08 -6.99
CA GLY A 52 10.31 4.56 -5.76
C GLY A 52 9.84 3.13 -5.45
N SER A 53 8.53 2.88 -5.50
CA SER A 53 7.96 1.55 -5.25
C SER A 53 8.35 0.53 -6.31
N PHE A 54 8.44 0.94 -7.58
CA PHE A 54 9.02 0.11 -8.64
C PHE A 54 10.47 -0.30 -8.33
N ASN A 55 11.29 0.64 -7.86
CA ASN A 55 12.67 0.35 -7.48
C ASN A 55 12.78 -0.62 -6.30
N ILE A 56 11.85 -0.55 -5.34
CA ILE A 56 11.75 -1.53 -4.26
C ILE A 56 11.37 -2.90 -4.83
N MET A 57 10.30 -2.99 -5.62
CA MET A 57 9.80 -4.25 -6.19
C MET A 57 10.86 -4.97 -7.03
N ARG A 58 11.54 -4.27 -7.97
CA ARG A 58 12.60 -4.86 -8.79
C ARG A 58 13.84 -5.28 -7.97
N GLY A 59 14.00 -4.70 -6.78
CA GLY A 59 15.08 -5.00 -5.84
C GLY A 59 14.85 -6.27 -5.03
N MET A 60 13.60 -6.70 -4.86
CA MET A 60 13.25 -7.87 -4.06
C MET A 60 13.65 -9.19 -4.74
N PRO A 61 13.95 -10.26 -3.97
CA PRO A 61 14.14 -11.61 -4.51
C PRO A 61 12.98 -12.08 -5.39
N GLU A 62 11.74 -11.84 -4.94
CA GLU A 62 10.50 -12.20 -5.61
C GLU A 62 10.31 -11.43 -6.94
N GLY A 63 10.96 -10.27 -7.10
CA GLY A 63 10.95 -9.48 -8.32
C GLY A 63 12.05 -9.84 -9.33
N LYS A 64 12.84 -10.90 -9.10
CA LYS A 64 13.91 -11.30 -10.01
C LYS A 64 13.46 -12.35 -11.02
N VAL A 65 14.02 -12.25 -12.23
CA VAL A 65 13.79 -13.21 -13.33
C VAL A 65 14.40 -14.59 -13.02
N ASP A 66 15.42 -14.64 -12.16
CA ASP A 66 16.07 -15.87 -11.69
C ASP A 66 15.50 -16.38 -10.35
N TYR A 67 14.32 -15.88 -9.93
CA TYR A 67 13.63 -16.39 -8.76
C TYR A 67 13.42 -17.92 -8.85
N CYS A 68 13.93 -18.64 -7.86
CA CYS A 68 13.73 -20.08 -7.74
C CYS A 68 12.39 -20.38 -7.06
N ILE A 69 11.48 -21.07 -7.77
CA ILE A 69 10.21 -21.55 -7.24
C ILE A 69 10.48 -22.46 -6.04
N LYS A 70 9.73 -22.25 -4.95
CA LYS A 70 9.94 -22.96 -3.68
C LYS A 70 8.96 -24.10 -3.44
N GLY A 71 7.76 -24.02 -4.01
CA GLY A 71 6.85 -25.15 -4.19
C GLY A 71 7.13 -25.85 -5.53
N PRO A 72 6.11 -26.06 -6.39
CA PRO A 72 4.69 -26.16 -6.03
C PRO A 72 4.45 -27.40 -5.15
N PHE A 73 3.48 -27.33 -4.25
CA PHE A 73 3.10 -28.47 -3.40
C PHE A 73 1.75 -29.03 -3.85
N GLU A 74 1.53 -30.34 -3.68
CA GLU A 74 0.22 -30.94 -3.92
C GLU A 74 -0.83 -30.45 -2.90
N THR A 75 -0.41 -30.20 -1.66
CA THR A 75 -1.25 -29.65 -0.59
C THR A 75 -0.58 -28.42 -0.01
N ILE A 76 -1.33 -27.31 0.10
CA ILE A 76 -0.87 -26.10 0.79
C ILE A 76 -1.71 -25.81 2.04
N SER A 77 -1.09 -25.15 3.02
CA SER A 77 -1.76 -24.73 4.25
C SER A 77 -1.05 -23.56 4.92
N ARG A 78 -1.80 -22.77 5.69
CA ARG A 78 -1.26 -21.75 6.61
C ARG A 78 -0.88 -22.31 7.98
N ALA A 79 -1.32 -23.52 8.34
CA ALA A 79 -1.15 -24.07 9.68
C ALA A 79 -1.20 -25.61 9.72
N GLY A 80 -0.98 -26.21 10.89
CA GLY A 80 -1.10 -27.67 11.06
C GLY A 80 -0.06 -28.47 10.25
N ARG A 81 -0.44 -29.69 9.85
CA ARG A 81 0.47 -30.68 9.22
C ARG A 81 1.23 -30.14 8.00
N TYR A 82 0.55 -29.33 7.18
CA TYR A 82 1.12 -28.77 5.95
C TYR A 82 1.54 -27.30 6.11
N GLY A 83 1.59 -26.77 7.34
CA GLY A 83 1.93 -25.36 7.61
C GLY A 83 3.31 -24.94 7.12
N TYR A 84 4.25 -25.89 6.93
CA TYR A 84 5.57 -25.63 6.34
C TYR A 84 5.51 -25.14 4.88
N THR A 85 4.38 -25.33 4.20
CA THR A 85 4.16 -24.89 2.82
C THR A 85 3.80 -23.41 2.71
N LYS A 86 3.40 -22.77 3.83
CA LYS A 86 2.91 -21.39 3.86
C LYS A 86 3.90 -20.40 3.26
N ASP A 87 5.06 -20.23 3.90
CA ASP A 87 6.02 -19.20 3.49
C ASP A 87 6.58 -19.46 2.08
N PRO A 88 6.94 -20.70 1.69
CA PRO A 88 7.28 -21.03 0.30
C PRO A 88 6.21 -20.60 -0.72
N CYS A 89 4.94 -20.95 -0.46
CA CYS A 89 3.83 -20.69 -1.36
C CYS A 89 3.52 -19.19 -1.48
N GLU A 90 3.52 -18.47 -0.36
CA GLU A 90 3.31 -17.02 -0.34
C GLU A 90 4.39 -16.28 -1.14
N ARG A 91 5.65 -16.73 -1.04
CA ARG A 91 6.74 -16.14 -1.85
C ARG A 91 6.60 -16.44 -3.33
N ASP A 92 6.19 -17.64 -3.71
CA ASP A 92 5.95 -17.99 -5.11
C ASP A 92 4.79 -17.15 -5.70
N PHE A 93 3.70 -16.95 -4.96
CA PHE A 93 2.57 -16.16 -5.45
C PHE A 93 2.88 -14.67 -5.53
N ASN A 94 3.62 -14.14 -4.55
CA ASN A 94 4.17 -12.79 -4.64
C ASN A 94 5.12 -12.67 -5.84
N ALA A 95 5.99 -13.66 -6.08
CA ALA A 95 6.89 -13.64 -7.22
C ALA A 95 6.15 -13.68 -8.57
N ALA A 96 5.07 -14.46 -8.69
CA ALA A 96 4.23 -14.47 -9.88
C ALA A 96 3.63 -13.08 -10.14
N TYR A 97 3.05 -12.46 -9.11
CA TYR A 97 2.40 -11.16 -9.24
C TYR A 97 3.42 -10.03 -9.49
N TYR A 98 4.53 -9.99 -8.76
CA TYR A 98 5.57 -8.97 -8.95
C TYR A 98 6.21 -9.08 -10.33
N ASN A 99 6.50 -10.29 -10.80
CA ASN A 99 7.02 -10.48 -12.16
C ASN A 99 5.98 -10.13 -13.24
N ALA A 100 4.69 -10.36 -13.02
CA ALA A 100 3.64 -9.89 -13.92
C ALA A 100 3.61 -8.35 -14.02
N ILE A 101 3.71 -7.63 -12.89
CA ILE A 101 3.80 -6.15 -12.90
C ILE A 101 5.12 -5.68 -13.53
N LEU A 102 6.24 -6.34 -13.24
CA LEU A 102 7.54 -6.02 -13.84
C LEU A 102 7.55 -6.25 -15.35
N TRP A 103 6.85 -7.27 -15.85
CA TRP A 103 6.57 -7.43 -17.28
C TRP A 103 5.85 -6.20 -17.84
N ILE A 104 4.76 -5.76 -17.22
CA ILE A 104 3.98 -4.61 -17.68
C ILE A 104 4.83 -3.35 -17.78
N VAL A 105 5.64 -3.04 -16.76
CA VAL A 105 6.38 -1.77 -16.71
C VAL A 105 7.69 -1.79 -17.48
N THR A 106 8.35 -2.94 -17.61
CA THR A 106 9.66 -3.04 -18.29
C THR A 106 9.58 -3.53 -19.73
N GLY A 107 8.53 -4.28 -20.09
CA GLY A 107 8.41 -4.98 -21.37
C GLY A 107 9.44 -6.10 -21.58
N LYS A 108 10.12 -6.56 -20.52
CA LYS A 108 11.15 -7.61 -20.60
C LYS A 108 10.52 -9.00 -20.43
N GLU A 109 10.53 -9.79 -21.49
CA GLU A 109 9.93 -11.13 -21.56
C GLU A 109 10.35 -12.08 -20.41
N PRO A 110 11.60 -12.08 -19.90
CA PRO A 110 11.97 -12.98 -18.80
C PRO A 110 11.17 -12.80 -17.51
N HIS A 111 10.60 -11.61 -17.26
CA HIS A 111 9.67 -11.42 -16.13
C HIS A 111 8.33 -12.13 -16.41
N ALA A 112 7.78 -11.98 -17.60
CA ALA A 112 6.57 -12.67 -18.01
C ALA A 112 6.75 -14.20 -17.97
N ASP A 113 7.89 -14.70 -18.45
CA ASP A 113 8.25 -16.12 -18.39
C ASP A 113 8.25 -16.65 -16.96
N LYS A 114 8.86 -15.92 -16.02
CA LYS A 114 8.88 -16.32 -14.60
C LYS A 114 7.48 -16.36 -14.00
N ALA A 115 6.62 -15.38 -14.32
CA ALA A 115 5.24 -15.39 -13.85
C ALA A 115 4.46 -16.60 -14.41
N MET A 116 4.58 -16.87 -15.71
CA MET A 116 3.94 -18.04 -16.35
C MET A 116 4.47 -19.37 -15.83
N GLU A 117 5.77 -19.47 -15.55
CA GLU A 117 6.39 -20.66 -14.95
C GLU A 117 5.71 -21.03 -13.62
N ILE A 118 5.54 -20.04 -12.73
CA ILE A 118 4.90 -20.24 -11.43
C ILE A 118 3.41 -20.59 -11.61
N ILE A 119 2.67 -19.83 -12.41
CA ILE A 119 1.23 -20.07 -12.65
C ILE A 119 1.00 -21.49 -13.17
N ARG A 120 1.77 -21.91 -14.18
CA ARG A 120 1.67 -23.25 -14.78
C ARG A 120 2.05 -24.35 -13.79
N ALA A 121 3.12 -24.15 -13.02
CA ALA A 121 3.61 -25.13 -12.04
C ALA A 121 2.57 -25.40 -10.94
N TYR A 122 1.88 -24.37 -10.45
CA TYR A 122 0.81 -24.54 -9.48
C TYR A 122 -0.45 -25.14 -10.10
N ALA A 123 -0.87 -24.67 -11.28
CA ALA A 123 -2.02 -25.21 -11.98
C ALA A 123 -1.89 -26.71 -12.34
N SER A 124 -0.66 -27.22 -12.50
CA SER A 124 -0.43 -28.65 -12.75
C SER A 124 -0.29 -29.52 -11.50
N THR A 125 0.02 -28.93 -10.34
CA THR A 125 0.50 -29.69 -9.17
C THR A 125 -0.44 -29.58 -7.98
N LEU A 126 -1.03 -28.41 -7.75
CA LEU A 126 -1.83 -28.14 -6.57
C LEU A 126 -3.15 -28.92 -6.64
N LYS A 127 -3.43 -29.72 -5.60
CA LYS A 127 -4.61 -30.59 -5.50
C LYS A 127 -5.50 -30.23 -4.33
N LYS A 128 -4.96 -29.63 -3.27
CA LYS A 128 -5.70 -29.43 -2.02
C LYS A 128 -5.21 -28.22 -1.21
N ILE A 129 -6.16 -27.58 -0.53
CA ILE A 129 -5.91 -26.69 0.61
C ILE A 129 -6.47 -27.39 1.85
N GLU A 130 -5.73 -27.43 2.95
CA GLU A 130 -6.14 -28.12 4.17
C GLU A 130 -5.67 -27.37 5.42
N GLY A 131 -6.43 -27.39 6.51
CA GLY A 131 -5.99 -26.94 7.82
C GLY A 131 -6.96 -25.94 8.47
N PRO A 132 -6.71 -25.54 9.73
CA PRO A 132 -7.65 -24.69 10.47
C PRO A 132 -7.76 -23.27 9.90
N ASP A 133 -6.77 -22.84 9.13
CA ASP A 133 -6.68 -21.53 8.48
C ASP A 133 -6.89 -21.64 6.96
N ASP A 134 -7.57 -22.69 6.49
CA ASP A 134 -7.86 -22.90 5.08
C ASP A 134 -8.60 -21.73 4.39
N PRO A 135 -9.51 -20.96 5.02
CA PRO A 135 -10.22 -19.90 4.30
C PRO A 135 -9.31 -18.70 4.09
N LEU A 136 -8.38 -18.43 5.01
CA LEU A 136 -7.33 -17.43 4.84
C LEU A 136 -6.29 -17.87 3.82
N CYS A 137 -5.95 -19.16 3.76
CA CYS A 137 -5.04 -19.70 2.75
C CYS A 137 -5.65 -19.48 1.35
N ALA A 138 -6.89 -19.91 1.15
CA ALA A 138 -7.58 -19.73 -0.12
C ALA A 138 -7.83 -18.25 -0.45
N GLY A 139 -8.27 -17.46 0.54
CA GLY A 139 -8.66 -16.07 0.38
C GLY A 139 -7.52 -15.09 0.15
N LEU A 140 -6.37 -15.28 0.80
CA LEU A 140 -5.24 -14.35 0.71
C LEU A 140 -4.23 -14.80 -0.36
N GLN A 141 -3.82 -16.06 -0.31
CA GLN A 141 -2.82 -16.59 -1.24
C GLN A 141 -3.43 -16.76 -2.65
N GLY A 142 -4.64 -17.32 -2.73
CA GLY A 142 -5.35 -17.46 -4.02
C GLY A 142 -5.61 -16.13 -4.71
N PHE A 143 -5.85 -15.06 -3.93
CA PHE A 143 -6.04 -13.72 -4.46
C PHE A 143 -4.80 -13.14 -5.14
N MET A 144 -3.60 -13.36 -4.58
CA MET A 144 -2.35 -12.93 -5.20
C MET A 144 -2.10 -13.68 -6.52
N LEU A 145 -2.31 -15.00 -6.51
CA LEU A 145 -2.09 -15.84 -7.70
C LEU A 145 -3.08 -15.51 -8.84
N VAL A 146 -4.36 -15.28 -8.53
CA VAL A 146 -5.36 -14.97 -9.58
C VAL A 146 -5.12 -13.60 -10.21
N ASN A 147 -4.64 -12.60 -9.46
CA ASN A 147 -4.23 -11.32 -10.03
C ASN A 147 -3.05 -11.47 -11.00
N ALA A 148 -2.06 -12.32 -10.67
CA ALA A 148 -0.98 -12.64 -11.61
C ALA A 148 -1.52 -13.34 -12.87
N ALA A 149 -2.36 -14.36 -12.70
CA ALA A 149 -2.96 -15.11 -13.80
C ALA A 149 -3.80 -14.23 -14.74
N GLU A 150 -4.61 -13.33 -14.18
CA GLU A 150 -5.39 -12.36 -14.93
C GLU A 150 -4.50 -11.46 -15.80
N ILE A 151 -3.46 -10.84 -15.22
CA ILE A 151 -2.55 -9.98 -15.98
C ILE A 151 -1.90 -10.78 -17.11
N MET A 152 -1.39 -11.97 -16.83
CA MET A 152 -0.69 -12.77 -17.83
C MET A 152 -1.61 -13.24 -18.96
N ARG A 153 -2.84 -13.67 -18.64
CA ARG A 153 -3.85 -14.13 -19.61
C ARG A 153 -4.14 -13.12 -20.71
N TYR A 154 -4.10 -11.83 -20.39
CA TYR A 154 -4.48 -10.76 -21.31
C TYR A 154 -3.30 -9.93 -21.84
N THR A 155 -2.10 -10.05 -21.28
CA THR A 155 -0.95 -9.20 -21.65
C THR A 155 0.27 -9.94 -22.17
N TYR A 156 0.33 -11.26 -22.04
CA TYR A 156 1.44 -12.08 -22.53
C TYR A 156 0.90 -13.34 -23.20
N THR A 157 0.46 -13.22 -24.45
CA THR A 157 -0.31 -14.25 -25.17
C THR A 157 0.55 -15.02 -26.19
N ALA A 158 0.21 -16.29 -26.43
CA ALA A 158 1.00 -17.20 -27.26
C ALA A 158 1.05 -16.81 -28.76
N ASP A 159 0.16 -15.94 -29.23
CA ASP A 159 0.21 -15.36 -30.58
C ASP A 159 1.36 -14.35 -30.75
N LYS A 160 1.86 -13.78 -29.64
CA LYS A 160 2.94 -12.79 -29.62
C LYS A 160 4.24 -13.31 -29.04
N TYR A 161 4.15 -14.25 -28.10
CA TYR A 161 5.30 -14.70 -27.31
C TYR A 161 5.33 -16.21 -27.19
N THR A 162 6.50 -16.83 -27.38
CA THR A 162 6.67 -18.29 -27.38
C THR A 162 6.18 -18.96 -26.10
N ASN A 163 6.39 -18.33 -24.95
CA ASN A 163 5.97 -18.84 -23.63
C ASN A 163 4.67 -18.20 -23.14
N GLY A 164 3.99 -17.43 -24.00
CA GLY A 164 2.75 -16.74 -23.70
C GLY A 164 1.63 -17.68 -23.27
N TRP A 165 0.61 -17.12 -22.63
CA TRP A 165 -0.63 -17.80 -22.27
C TRP A 165 -1.27 -18.42 -23.52
N ASP A 166 -1.48 -19.74 -23.47
CA ASP A 166 -2.05 -20.51 -24.56
C ASP A 166 -3.44 -21.08 -24.20
N ALA A 167 -4.09 -21.72 -25.18
CA ALA A 167 -5.44 -22.28 -24.99
C ALA A 167 -5.50 -23.45 -23.99
N LYS A 168 -4.37 -24.09 -23.67
CA LYS A 168 -4.28 -25.19 -22.69
C LYS A 168 -4.11 -24.68 -21.27
N ASP A 169 -3.56 -23.47 -21.10
CA ASP A 169 -3.41 -22.84 -19.79
C ASP A 169 -4.78 -22.52 -19.18
N THR A 170 -5.70 -21.94 -19.95
CA THR A 170 -7.04 -21.54 -19.47
C THR A 170 -7.76 -22.64 -18.69
N PRO A 171 -8.07 -23.83 -19.24
CA PRO A 171 -8.80 -24.85 -18.50
C PRO A 171 -8.04 -25.34 -17.26
N LYS A 172 -6.71 -25.40 -17.30
CA LYS A 172 -5.91 -25.85 -16.14
C LYS A 172 -5.93 -24.84 -14.99
N VAL A 173 -5.72 -23.57 -15.31
CA VAL A 173 -5.70 -22.51 -14.30
C VAL A 173 -7.11 -22.28 -13.75
N GLU A 174 -8.15 -22.31 -14.60
CA GLU A 174 -9.53 -22.24 -14.15
C GLU A 174 -9.90 -23.43 -13.25
N SER A 175 -9.51 -24.67 -13.60
CA SER A 175 -9.71 -25.84 -12.74
C SER A 175 -9.01 -25.71 -11.40
N MET A 176 -7.78 -25.20 -11.33
CA MET A 176 -7.11 -24.96 -10.04
C MET A 176 -7.97 -24.06 -9.14
N PHE A 177 -8.49 -22.94 -9.64
CA PHE A 177 -9.33 -22.05 -8.84
C PHE A 177 -10.70 -22.66 -8.52
N ARG A 178 -11.36 -23.32 -9.49
CA ARG A 178 -12.69 -23.94 -9.30
C ARG A 178 -12.68 -25.16 -8.39
N ASP A 179 -11.65 -26.00 -8.49
CA ASP A 179 -11.63 -27.33 -7.88
C ASP A 179 -10.83 -27.36 -6.57
N VAL A 180 -9.87 -26.44 -6.40
CA VAL A 180 -9.04 -26.39 -5.18
C VAL A 180 -9.39 -25.21 -4.27
N PHE A 181 -9.48 -24.00 -4.80
CA PHE A 181 -9.70 -22.80 -3.98
C PHE A 181 -11.18 -22.55 -3.66
N GLN A 182 -12.03 -22.56 -4.68
CA GLN A 182 -13.45 -22.23 -4.56
C GLN A 182 -14.22 -23.09 -3.55
N PRO A 183 -13.99 -24.41 -3.40
CA PRO A 183 -14.73 -25.22 -2.43
C PRO A 183 -14.53 -24.76 -0.98
N ILE A 184 -13.35 -24.23 -0.65
CA ILE A 184 -13.06 -23.66 0.67
C ILE A 184 -13.89 -22.40 0.91
N LEU A 185 -13.94 -21.49 -0.07
CA LEU A 185 -14.72 -20.26 0.03
C LEU A 185 -16.22 -20.54 0.13
N THR A 186 -16.72 -21.46 -0.70
CA THR A 186 -18.12 -21.92 -0.65
C THR A 186 -18.47 -22.55 0.70
N THR A 187 -17.56 -23.34 1.28
CA THR A 187 -17.77 -23.92 2.62
C THR A 187 -17.86 -22.83 3.67
N PHE A 188 -16.99 -21.81 3.61
CA PHE A 188 -17.03 -20.66 4.52
C PHE A 188 -18.36 -19.92 4.43
N TYR A 189 -18.84 -19.58 3.22
CA TYR A 189 -20.11 -18.87 2.99
C TYR A 189 -21.33 -19.63 3.51
N ASN A 190 -21.29 -20.97 3.48
CA ASN A 190 -22.38 -21.82 3.97
C ASN A 190 -22.28 -22.17 5.47
N THR A 191 -21.21 -21.73 6.14
CA THR A 191 -21.00 -21.98 7.57
C THR A 191 -21.51 -20.78 8.39
N LYS A 192 -22.15 -21.06 9.53
CA LYS A 192 -22.54 -19.99 10.47
C LYS A 192 -21.30 -19.21 10.93
N PRO A 193 -21.36 -17.89 11.11
CA PRO A 193 -20.22 -17.08 11.54
C PRO A 193 -19.49 -17.67 12.73
N TYR A 194 -18.16 -17.76 12.64
CA TYR A 194 -17.31 -18.40 13.66
C TYR A 194 -15.94 -17.73 13.86
N THR A 195 -15.65 -16.66 13.12
CA THR A 195 -14.34 -16.00 13.04
C THR A 195 -14.43 -14.48 13.21
N ASN A 196 -13.29 -13.81 13.36
CA ASN A 196 -13.20 -12.36 13.23
C ASN A 196 -13.47 -11.93 11.79
N GLY A 197 -13.86 -10.66 11.59
CA GLY A 197 -14.31 -10.21 10.28
C GLY A 197 -13.26 -10.26 9.17
N ASN A 198 -11.96 -10.14 9.48
CA ASN A 198 -10.90 -10.24 8.46
C ASN A 198 -10.94 -11.55 7.65
N TRP A 199 -11.44 -12.65 8.24
CA TRP A 199 -11.57 -13.94 7.55
C TRP A 199 -12.63 -13.87 6.45
N GLY A 200 -13.83 -13.40 6.79
CA GLY A 200 -14.93 -13.25 5.82
C GLY A 200 -14.60 -12.26 4.71
N ILE A 201 -13.86 -11.18 5.04
CA ILE A 201 -13.41 -10.21 4.05
C ILE A 201 -12.38 -10.83 3.10
N ALA A 202 -11.39 -11.57 3.63
CA ALA A 202 -10.38 -12.26 2.80
C ALA A 202 -11.01 -13.28 1.85
N VAL A 203 -11.99 -14.06 2.34
CA VAL A 203 -12.75 -15.02 1.52
C VAL A 203 -13.54 -14.29 0.43
N THR A 204 -14.24 -13.21 0.79
CA THR A 204 -15.06 -12.42 -0.15
C THR A 204 -14.23 -11.73 -1.22
N LYS A 205 -13.03 -11.27 -0.86
CA LYS A 205 -12.05 -10.71 -1.77
C LYS A 205 -11.65 -11.71 -2.86
N ALA A 206 -11.28 -12.93 -2.47
CA ALA A 206 -10.96 -13.98 -3.44
C ALA A 206 -12.19 -14.41 -4.24
N GLN A 207 -13.37 -14.56 -3.61
CA GLN A 207 -14.62 -14.90 -4.28
C GLN A 207 -14.94 -13.94 -5.42
N MET A 208 -14.84 -12.63 -5.17
CA MET A 208 -15.07 -11.61 -6.20
C MET A 208 -14.07 -11.73 -7.34
N ALA A 209 -12.79 -11.91 -7.01
CA ALA A 209 -11.74 -12.04 -8.01
C ALA A 209 -11.89 -13.31 -8.86
N PHE A 210 -12.26 -14.43 -8.24
CA PHE A 210 -12.56 -15.67 -8.96
C PHE A 210 -13.79 -15.51 -9.84
N GLY A 211 -14.83 -14.81 -9.37
CA GLY A 211 -16.01 -14.49 -10.18
C GLY A 211 -15.67 -13.78 -11.48
N VAL A 212 -14.80 -12.75 -11.43
CA VAL A 212 -14.33 -12.06 -12.65
C VAL A 212 -13.46 -13.00 -13.49
N PHE A 213 -12.37 -13.54 -12.94
CA PHE A 213 -11.39 -14.37 -13.68
C PHE A 213 -12.04 -15.58 -14.38
N LEU A 214 -12.98 -16.24 -13.70
CA LEU A 214 -13.69 -17.42 -14.18
C LEU A 214 -14.93 -17.09 -15.04
N ASN A 215 -15.21 -15.81 -15.28
CA ASN A 215 -16.42 -15.33 -15.92
C ASN A 215 -17.71 -15.87 -15.26
N ASP A 216 -17.70 -15.97 -13.93
CA ASP A 216 -18.79 -16.50 -13.12
C ASP A 216 -19.53 -15.37 -12.40
N LYS A 217 -20.61 -14.90 -13.02
CA LYS A 217 -21.43 -13.82 -12.49
C LYS A 217 -22.00 -14.13 -11.11
N LYS A 218 -22.33 -15.39 -10.81
CA LYS A 218 -22.92 -15.75 -9.52
C LYS A 218 -21.92 -15.53 -8.39
N LEU A 219 -20.68 -16.00 -8.54
CA LEU A 219 -19.62 -15.79 -7.54
C LEU A 219 -19.39 -14.29 -7.29
N TYR A 220 -19.37 -13.48 -8.34
CA TYR A 220 -19.17 -12.04 -8.24
C TYR A 220 -20.33 -11.33 -7.51
N GLU A 221 -21.58 -11.60 -7.89
CA GLU A 221 -22.74 -10.98 -7.23
C GLU A 221 -22.88 -11.46 -5.77
N ASP A 222 -22.56 -12.71 -5.48
CA ASP A 222 -22.54 -13.24 -4.10
C ASP A 222 -21.52 -12.51 -3.23
N ALA A 223 -20.36 -12.17 -3.79
CA ALA A 223 -19.35 -11.39 -3.07
C ALA A 223 -19.83 -9.96 -2.78
N ILE A 224 -20.55 -9.32 -3.71
CA ILE A 224 -21.18 -8.00 -3.48
C ILE A 224 -22.24 -8.10 -2.39
N GLU A 225 -23.12 -9.10 -2.48
CA GLU A 225 -24.19 -9.30 -1.50
C GLU A 225 -23.60 -9.56 -0.11
N PHE A 226 -22.58 -10.42 -0.01
CA PHE A 226 -21.88 -10.66 1.25
C PHE A 226 -21.26 -9.37 1.79
N PHE A 227 -20.49 -8.64 0.97
CA PHE A 227 -19.84 -7.39 1.37
C PHE A 227 -20.82 -6.38 2.00
N LEU A 228 -22.03 -6.26 1.44
CA LEU A 228 -23.02 -5.27 1.89
C LEU A 228 -23.94 -5.80 3.00
N LYS A 229 -24.32 -7.08 2.96
CA LYS A 229 -25.48 -7.63 3.69
C LYS A 229 -25.29 -9.03 4.25
N GLY A 230 -24.13 -9.66 4.05
CA GLY A 230 -23.84 -10.98 4.59
C GLY A 230 -24.08 -11.04 6.11
N HIS A 231 -24.59 -12.19 6.57
CA HIS A 231 -24.66 -12.46 8.00
C HIS A 231 -23.32 -13.04 8.47
N ASP A 232 -22.31 -12.18 8.56
CA ASP A 232 -20.95 -12.49 9.03
C ASP A 232 -20.25 -11.23 9.57
N ASN A 233 -19.19 -11.39 10.36
CA ASN A 233 -18.38 -10.26 10.84
C ASN A 233 -17.61 -9.57 9.70
N GLY A 234 -17.38 -10.25 8.58
CA GLY A 234 -16.59 -9.78 7.46
C GLY A 234 -17.34 -8.94 6.42
N THR A 235 -18.46 -8.31 6.80
CA THR A 235 -19.18 -7.38 5.93
C THR A 235 -18.79 -5.94 6.26
N LEU A 236 -18.95 -5.01 5.31
CA LEU A 236 -18.66 -3.61 5.54
C LEU A 236 -19.35 -3.03 6.79
N PRO A 237 -20.68 -3.21 7.01
CA PRO A 237 -21.35 -2.68 8.20
C PRO A 237 -20.93 -3.38 9.51
N ASN A 238 -20.56 -4.66 9.46
CA ASN A 238 -20.17 -5.42 10.66
C ASN A 238 -18.67 -5.35 10.97
N TYR A 239 -17.87 -4.79 10.07
CA TYR A 239 -16.44 -4.60 10.26
C TYR A 239 -16.04 -3.14 10.51
N VAL A 240 -16.75 -2.17 9.93
CA VAL A 240 -16.48 -0.74 10.11
C VAL A 240 -17.74 -0.04 10.58
N ALA A 241 -17.69 0.57 11.77
CA ALA A 241 -18.80 1.31 12.36
C ALA A 241 -18.99 2.68 11.72
N GLU A 242 -20.14 3.31 11.98
CA GLU A 242 -20.40 4.69 11.57
C GLU A 242 -19.37 5.68 12.11
N SER A 243 -18.79 5.41 13.28
CA SER A 243 -17.69 6.19 13.86
C SER A 243 -16.35 6.03 13.13
N GLY A 244 -16.25 5.09 12.19
CA GLY A 244 -15.01 4.64 11.57
C GLY A 244 -14.26 3.57 12.37
N GLN A 245 -14.66 3.29 13.62
CA GLN A 245 -14.02 2.22 14.40
C GLN A 245 -14.13 0.88 13.67
N ILE A 246 -13.04 0.12 13.67
CA ILE A 246 -12.96 -1.21 13.04
C ILE A 246 -13.21 -2.27 14.11
N GLN A 247 -13.87 -3.37 13.75
CA GLN A 247 -14.17 -4.47 14.67
C GLN A 247 -12.91 -4.99 15.40
N GLU A 248 -11.76 -4.97 14.73
CA GLU A 248 -10.47 -5.40 15.32
C GLU A 248 -9.64 -4.27 15.93
N SER A 249 -10.14 -3.04 16.01
CA SER A 249 -9.41 -1.91 16.62
C SER A 249 -9.00 -2.16 18.07
N GLY A 250 -9.73 -3.01 18.81
CA GLY A 250 -9.40 -3.39 20.19
C GLY A 250 -8.39 -4.54 20.32
N ARG A 251 -8.06 -5.23 19.21
CA ARG A 251 -7.17 -6.39 19.19
C ARG A 251 -5.72 -5.96 19.01
N ASP A 252 -5.40 -5.50 17.80
CA ASP A 252 -4.10 -5.00 17.36
C ASP A 252 -4.25 -4.28 16.02
N GLN A 253 -3.27 -3.44 15.70
CA GLN A 253 -3.35 -2.57 14.52
C GLN A 253 -3.10 -3.33 13.22
N GLN A 254 -2.37 -4.44 13.27
CA GLN A 254 -2.01 -5.23 12.08
C GLN A 254 -3.23 -5.95 11.48
N HIS A 255 -4.13 -6.47 12.33
CA HIS A 255 -5.35 -7.11 11.84
C HIS A 255 -6.41 -6.11 11.40
N ALA A 256 -6.53 -4.96 12.07
CA ALA A 256 -7.40 -3.87 11.61
C ALA A 256 -6.97 -3.38 10.20
N MET A 257 -5.66 -3.25 9.98
CA MET A 257 -5.06 -2.95 8.69
C MET A 257 -5.37 -4.03 7.63
N LEU A 258 -5.17 -5.33 7.96
CA LEU A 258 -5.50 -6.45 7.06
C LEU A 258 -6.94 -6.37 6.54
N GLY A 259 -7.91 -6.20 7.44
CA GLY A 259 -9.33 -6.18 7.05
C GLY A 259 -9.68 -4.98 6.18
N LEU A 260 -9.18 -3.78 6.52
CA LEU A 260 -9.41 -2.58 5.70
C LEU A 260 -8.78 -2.69 4.30
N GLY A 261 -7.55 -3.22 4.21
CA GLY A 261 -6.91 -3.47 2.92
C GLY A 261 -7.71 -4.46 2.07
N CYS A 262 -8.22 -5.54 2.66
CA CYS A 262 -9.05 -6.47 1.91
C CYS A 262 -10.39 -5.85 1.46
N LEU A 263 -11.01 -4.99 2.28
CA LEU A 263 -12.24 -4.28 1.89
C LEU A 263 -12.02 -3.31 0.72
N SER A 264 -10.89 -2.60 0.70
CA SER A 264 -10.57 -1.71 -0.42
C SER A 264 -10.21 -2.48 -1.69
N GLU A 265 -9.58 -3.64 -1.59
CA GLU A 265 -9.33 -4.52 -2.72
C GLU A 265 -10.64 -5.06 -3.34
N ILE A 266 -11.65 -5.41 -2.52
CA ILE A 266 -13.01 -5.73 -2.98
C ILE A 266 -13.62 -4.53 -3.72
N ALA A 267 -13.55 -3.35 -3.11
CA ALA A 267 -14.13 -2.14 -3.68
C ALA A 267 -13.45 -1.72 -5.00
N GLU A 268 -12.14 -1.93 -5.13
CA GLU A 268 -11.38 -1.62 -6.35
C GLU A 268 -11.67 -2.60 -7.50
N ILE A 269 -11.86 -3.89 -7.21
CA ILE A 269 -12.33 -4.85 -8.22
C ILE A 269 -13.73 -4.45 -8.70
N ALA A 270 -14.63 -4.14 -7.77
CA ALA A 270 -15.97 -3.68 -8.12
C ALA A 270 -15.93 -2.40 -8.96
N TRP A 271 -15.07 -1.44 -8.59
CA TRP A 271 -14.88 -0.20 -9.34
C TRP A 271 -14.38 -0.45 -10.77
N THR A 272 -13.44 -1.38 -10.93
CA THR A 272 -12.93 -1.80 -12.25
C THR A 272 -14.01 -2.43 -13.11
N GLN A 273 -15.00 -3.08 -12.49
CA GLN A 273 -16.19 -3.62 -13.15
C GLN A 273 -17.36 -2.62 -13.24
N GLY A 274 -17.11 -1.34 -12.96
CA GLY A 274 -18.09 -0.26 -13.09
C GLY A 274 -19.08 -0.11 -11.94
N ARG A 275 -18.79 -0.67 -10.76
CA ARG A 275 -19.63 -0.54 -9.55
C ARG A 275 -18.93 0.17 -8.41
N ASP A 276 -19.62 1.14 -7.81
CA ASP A 276 -19.06 1.98 -6.75
C ASP A 276 -19.36 1.43 -5.35
N LEU A 277 -18.60 0.42 -4.92
CA LEU A 277 -18.67 -0.07 -3.53
C LEU A 277 -17.96 0.83 -2.52
N TYR A 278 -17.07 1.72 -2.97
CA TYR A 278 -16.44 2.72 -2.09
C TYR A 278 -17.49 3.67 -1.49
N SER A 279 -18.49 4.06 -2.27
CA SER A 279 -19.58 4.93 -1.81
C SER A 279 -20.54 4.31 -0.79
N ALA A 280 -20.45 3.00 -0.55
CA ALA A 280 -21.38 2.28 0.29
C ALA A 280 -21.44 2.82 1.73
N LEU A 281 -22.66 2.89 2.28
CA LEU A 281 -22.94 3.27 3.66
C LEU A 281 -22.32 4.63 4.07
N ASP A 282 -22.46 5.62 3.18
CA ASP A 282 -21.93 6.97 3.36
C ASP A 282 -20.40 6.97 3.50
N ASN A 283 -19.74 6.45 2.46
CA ASN A 283 -18.28 6.28 2.39
C ASN A 283 -17.72 5.57 3.63
N ARG A 284 -18.37 4.49 4.09
CA ARG A 284 -18.01 3.82 5.36
C ARG A 284 -16.56 3.37 5.40
N LEU A 285 -16.06 2.88 4.27
CA LEU A 285 -14.67 2.46 4.15
C LEU A 285 -13.70 3.64 4.32
N MET A 286 -14.01 4.83 3.79
CA MET A 286 -13.24 6.06 4.00
C MET A 286 -13.13 6.41 5.48
N LYS A 287 -14.25 6.34 6.21
CA LYS A 287 -14.29 6.60 7.67
C LYS A 287 -13.41 5.62 8.43
N GLY A 288 -13.39 4.35 8.01
CA GLY A 288 -12.48 3.34 8.54
C GLY A 288 -11.00 3.68 8.38
N TYR A 289 -10.60 4.10 7.18
CA TYR A 289 -9.22 4.52 6.90
C TYR A 289 -8.81 5.76 7.70
N GLU A 290 -9.65 6.78 7.77
CA GLU A 290 -9.37 7.99 8.56
C GLU A 290 -9.31 7.69 10.06
N TYR A 291 -10.19 6.83 10.58
CA TYR A 291 -10.13 6.37 11.96
C TYR A 291 -8.81 5.65 12.26
N LEU A 292 -8.45 4.67 11.43
CA LEU A 292 -7.23 3.87 11.60
C LEU A 292 -5.98 4.75 11.52
N ALA A 293 -5.90 5.64 10.54
CA ALA A 293 -4.79 6.57 10.38
C ALA A 293 -4.68 7.48 11.61
N LYS A 294 -5.79 8.09 12.03
CA LYS A 294 -5.86 8.98 13.19
C LYS A 294 -5.40 8.27 14.48
N SER A 295 -5.91 7.07 14.74
CA SER A 295 -5.54 6.32 15.95
C SER A 295 -4.07 5.88 15.94
N ASN A 296 -3.54 5.45 14.79
CA ASN A 296 -2.14 5.02 14.67
C ASN A 296 -1.14 6.17 14.68
N LEU A 297 -1.59 7.40 14.41
CA LEU A 297 -0.82 8.63 14.61
C LEU A 297 -0.85 9.10 16.08
N GLY A 298 -1.54 8.39 16.97
CA GLY A 298 -1.59 8.68 18.41
C GLY A 298 -2.66 9.70 18.82
N TYR A 299 -3.56 10.10 17.91
CA TYR A 299 -4.68 10.97 18.27
C TYR A 299 -5.80 10.19 18.95
N GLU A 300 -6.57 10.87 19.79
CA GLU A 300 -7.78 10.31 20.38
C GLU A 300 -8.86 10.05 19.32
N VAL A 301 -9.51 8.89 19.45
CA VAL A 301 -10.60 8.43 18.59
C VAL A 301 -11.73 7.85 19.44
N PRO A 302 -13.00 7.94 19.00
CA PRO A 302 -14.12 7.37 19.73
C PRO A 302 -14.02 5.84 19.72
N PHE A 303 -14.01 5.21 20.89
CA PHE A 303 -13.96 3.76 21.02
C PHE A 303 -15.17 3.23 21.80
N PHE A 304 -15.77 2.14 21.30
CA PHE A 304 -16.76 1.36 22.02
C PHE A 304 -16.42 -0.13 22.00
N THR A 305 -16.87 -0.88 23.01
CA THR A 305 -16.73 -2.34 23.03
C THR A 305 -17.59 -2.94 21.92
N TRP A 306 -16.94 -3.47 20.89
CA TRP A 306 -17.63 -4.07 19.76
C TRP A 306 -18.21 -5.42 20.14
N LYS A 307 -19.51 -5.67 19.89
CA LYS A 307 -20.10 -7.00 20.02
C LYS A 307 -20.33 -7.60 18.65
N ASP A 308 -19.49 -8.55 18.27
CA ASP A 308 -19.53 -9.22 16.98
C ASP A 308 -20.71 -10.22 16.90
N ILE A 309 -21.06 -10.68 15.69
CA ILE A 309 -22.20 -11.56 15.44
C ILE A 309 -22.08 -12.92 16.15
N THR A 310 -20.86 -13.42 16.33
CA THR A 310 -20.60 -14.69 17.02
C THR A 310 -20.65 -14.55 18.54
N GLY A 311 -20.48 -13.32 19.06
CA GLY A 311 -20.33 -13.04 20.49
C GLY A 311 -19.00 -13.53 21.09
N LYS A 312 -18.05 -14.00 20.28
CA LYS A 312 -16.76 -14.56 20.71
C LYS A 312 -15.67 -13.50 20.87
N TYR A 313 -15.71 -12.47 20.03
CA TYR A 313 -14.70 -11.41 19.89
C TYR A 313 -15.31 -10.08 20.32
N SER A 314 -15.76 -10.04 21.58
CA SER A 314 -16.59 -8.94 22.08
C SER A 314 -16.18 -8.35 23.43
N ASN A 315 -14.94 -8.59 23.86
CA ASN A 315 -14.45 -8.23 25.19
C ASN A 315 -13.32 -7.20 25.20
N TRP A 316 -12.94 -6.64 24.04
CA TRP A 316 -11.96 -5.57 23.98
C TRP A 316 -12.59 -4.23 24.39
N THR A 317 -12.16 -3.71 25.55
CA THR A 317 -12.70 -2.48 26.15
C THR A 317 -11.84 -1.25 25.89
N THR A 318 -10.66 -1.42 25.30
CA THR A 318 -9.73 -0.34 24.93
C THR A 318 -9.17 -0.60 23.53
N LEU A 319 -8.55 0.44 22.95
CA LEU A 319 -7.81 0.31 21.70
C LEU A 319 -6.60 -0.63 21.91
N GLY A 320 -6.35 -1.53 20.96
CA GLY A 320 -5.20 -2.44 21.01
C GLY A 320 -3.92 -1.71 20.59
N GLU A 321 -2.97 -1.53 21.50
CA GLU A 321 -1.75 -0.74 21.21
C GLU A 321 -0.68 -1.52 20.43
N GLU A 322 -0.81 -2.84 20.31
CA GLU A 322 0.12 -3.66 19.52
C GLU A 322 0.12 -3.19 18.06
N GLY A 323 1.32 -2.92 17.54
CA GLY A 323 1.51 -2.49 16.16
C GLY A 323 1.16 -1.03 15.88
N MET A 324 0.82 -0.22 16.89
CA MET A 324 0.52 1.20 16.71
C MET A 324 1.70 1.95 16.05
N GLY A 325 1.39 2.75 15.04
CA GLY A 325 2.38 3.49 14.24
C GLY A 325 3.18 2.61 13.27
N ARG A 326 2.97 1.29 13.26
CA ARG A 326 3.60 0.36 12.28
C ARG A 326 2.66 0.15 11.10
N PHE A 327 2.71 1.08 10.16
CA PHE A 327 1.83 1.09 9.00
C PHE A 327 2.17 0.00 7.96
N ARG A 328 1.13 -0.66 7.42
CA ARG A 328 1.21 -1.52 6.23
C ARG A 328 1.03 -0.71 4.94
N SER A 329 1.50 -1.23 3.81
CA SER A 329 1.37 -0.64 2.47
C SER A 329 -0.04 -0.82 1.87
N LEU A 330 -1.06 -0.19 2.43
CA LEU A 330 -2.47 -0.36 2.00
C LEU A 330 -3.33 0.90 2.01
N PHE A 331 -2.72 2.07 2.24
CA PHE A 331 -3.46 3.33 2.38
C PHE A 331 -3.73 3.99 1.03
N GLU A 332 -2.85 3.77 0.07
CA GLU A 332 -2.85 4.43 -1.22
C GLU A 332 -4.07 4.05 -2.07
N ILE A 333 -4.50 2.78 -2.05
CA ILE A 333 -5.68 2.32 -2.80
C ILE A 333 -6.95 3.10 -2.45
N ALA A 334 -7.21 3.33 -1.16
CA ALA A 334 -8.37 4.09 -0.71
C ALA A 334 -8.18 5.60 -0.91
N TYR A 335 -6.98 6.13 -0.63
CA TYR A 335 -6.69 7.55 -0.82
C TYR A 335 -6.87 7.98 -2.28
N ASN A 336 -6.39 7.18 -3.23
CA ASN A 336 -6.59 7.48 -4.66
C ASN A 336 -8.06 7.50 -5.05
N HIS A 337 -8.88 6.61 -4.50
CA HIS A 337 -10.31 6.66 -4.79
C HIS A 337 -10.94 7.94 -4.23
N TYR A 338 -10.85 8.17 -2.92
CA TYR A 338 -11.61 9.25 -2.29
C TYR A 338 -11.03 10.64 -2.57
N VAL A 339 -9.71 10.79 -2.57
CA VAL A 339 -9.07 12.10 -2.79
C VAL A 339 -8.91 12.39 -4.28
N GLU A 340 -8.22 11.51 -5.02
CA GLU A 340 -7.88 11.80 -6.42
C GLU A 340 -9.08 11.61 -7.37
N ARG A 341 -9.88 10.53 -7.24
CA ARG A 341 -11.04 10.31 -8.12
C ARG A 341 -12.28 11.12 -7.69
N LYS A 342 -12.50 11.30 -6.38
CA LYS A 342 -13.74 11.91 -5.85
C LYS A 342 -13.56 13.33 -5.27
N GLY A 343 -12.34 13.82 -5.11
CA GLY A 343 -12.09 15.18 -4.61
C GLY A 343 -12.45 15.40 -3.14
N LEU A 344 -12.48 14.33 -2.34
CA LEU A 344 -12.72 14.39 -0.89
C LEU A 344 -11.40 14.59 -0.12
N GLU A 345 -11.50 14.80 1.19
CA GLU A 345 -10.35 14.99 2.07
C GLU A 345 -10.14 13.78 2.99
N MET A 346 -8.91 13.29 3.05
CA MET A 346 -8.47 12.24 3.99
C MET A 346 -7.19 12.68 4.71
N PRO A 347 -7.26 13.73 5.57
CA PRO A 347 -6.07 14.39 6.10
C PRO A 347 -5.17 13.47 6.94
N TYR A 348 -5.73 12.55 7.72
CA TYR A 348 -4.90 11.64 8.53
C TYR A 348 -4.22 10.58 7.66
N THR A 349 -4.96 10.04 6.69
CA THR A 349 -4.40 9.11 5.70
C THR A 349 -3.33 9.77 4.85
N GLN A 350 -3.47 11.06 4.54
CA GLN A 350 -2.45 11.83 3.83
C GLN A 350 -1.13 11.90 4.62
N ILE A 351 -1.19 12.14 5.94
CA ILE A 351 -0.01 12.13 6.82
C ILE A 351 0.64 10.74 6.80
N VAL A 352 -0.16 9.67 6.97
CA VAL A 352 0.34 8.29 6.93
C VAL A 352 1.02 7.98 5.60
N LEU A 353 0.41 8.36 4.48
CA LEU A 353 1.00 8.17 3.16
C LEU A 353 2.30 8.94 2.99
N GLY A 354 2.39 10.14 3.56
CA GLY A 354 3.66 10.86 3.66
C GLY A 354 4.75 9.98 4.26
N MET A 355 4.46 9.34 5.40
CA MET A 355 5.40 8.52 6.18
C MET A 355 5.85 7.23 5.48
N ILE A 356 4.96 6.60 4.70
CA ILE A 356 5.22 5.26 4.13
C ILE A 356 5.51 5.26 2.63
N ARG A 357 5.31 6.39 1.93
CA ARG A 357 5.67 6.52 0.51
C ARG A 357 7.20 6.63 0.35
N PRO A 358 7.78 6.04 -0.71
CA PRO A 358 7.17 5.07 -1.60
C PRO A 358 6.85 3.74 -0.89
N GLU A 359 5.63 3.25 -1.03
CA GLU A 359 5.18 2.03 -0.34
C GLU A 359 5.94 0.78 -0.84
N GLY A 360 6.28 -0.10 0.10
CA GLY A 360 6.98 -1.37 -0.15
C GLY A 360 6.03 -2.57 -0.27
N PRO A 361 6.55 -3.81 -0.14
CA PRO A 361 5.74 -5.03 -0.24
C PRO A 361 4.64 -5.10 0.81
N GLY A 362 3.60 -5.88 0.50
CA GLY A 362 2.58 -6.24 1.46
C GLY A 362 3.13 -7.16 2.55
N PHE A 363 2.38 -7.30 3.64
CA PHE A 363 2.68 -8.32 4.64
C PHE A 363 2.29 -9.69 4.07
N THR A 364 3.28 -10.53 3.79
CA THR A 364 3.07 -11.85 3.14
C THR A 364 2.19 -11.78 1.89
N CYS A 365 1.04 -12.45 1.85
CA CYS A 365 0.01 -12.36 0.81
C CYS A 365 -1.30 -11.72 1.34
N ASP A 366 -1.25 -11.07 2.50
CA ASP A 366 -2.44 -10.43 3.08
C ASP A 366 -3.03 -9.37 2.13
N ASN A 367 -2.13 -8.58 1.51
CA ASN A 367 -2.41 -7.48 0.57
C ASN A 367 -1.28 -7.42 -0.48
N PRO A 368 -1.51 -6.86 -1.68
CA PRO A 368 -0.49 -6.80 -2.73
C PRO A 368 0.69 -5.86 -2.39
N GLY A 369 0.47 -4.91 -1.48
CA GLY A 369 1.44 -3.84 -1.20
C GLY A 369 1.66 -2.91 -2.40
N PHE A 370 2.77 -2.17 -2.37
CA PHE A 370 3.22 -1.29 -3.46
C PHE A 370 2.15 -0.33 -3.96
N GLY A 371 1.25 0.14 -3.09
CA GLY A 371 0.14 0.94 -3.51
C GLY A 371 0.60 2.19 -4.27
N SER A 372 1.71 2.82 -3.86
CA SER A 372 2.28 3.99 -4.54
C SER A 372 2.64 3.72 -6.01
N LEU A 373 2.93 2.48 -6.39
CA LEU A 373 3.06 2.07 -7.79
C LEU A 373 1.71 1.68 -8.40
N LEU A 374 0.95 0.85 -7.69
CA LEU A 374 -0.23 0.16 -8.23
C LEU A 374 -1.46 1.05 -8.37
N PHE A 375 -1.63 2.06 -7.50
CA PHE A 375 -2.87 2.82 -7.36
C PHE A 375 -2.70 4.33 -7.49
N TYR A 376 -1.48 4.88 -7.41
CA TYR A 376 -1.21 6.33 -7.42
C TYR A 376 -1.77 7.11 -8.63
N LEU A 377 -2.58 8.13 -8.37
CA LEU A 377 -3.17 9.03 -9.38
C LEU A 377 -2.73 10.49 -9.23
N GLY A 378 -1.96 10.81 -8.19
CA GLY A 378 -1.52 12.18 -7.92
C GLY A 378 -0.47 12.70 -8.92
N LYS A 379 -0.07 13.96 -8.72
CA LYS A 379 1.00 14.61 -9.48
C LYS A 379 2.39 14.18 -9.01
N ASP A 380 3.39 14.25 -9.87
CA ASP A 380 4.77 13.95 -9.46
C ASP A 380 5.20 14.78 -8.25
N LEU A 381 5.50 14.11 -7.14
CA LEU A 381 5.96 14.77 -5.92
C LEU A 381 7.32 15.44 -6.12
N ASN A 382 8.10 15.04 -7.13
CA ASN A 382 9.34 15.70 -7.51
C ASN A 382 9.16 17.03 -8.25
N GLU A 383 8.00 17.33 -8.86
CA GLU A 383 7.78 18.63 -9.55
C GLU A 383 7.99 19.84 -8.62
N ARG A 384 7.95 19.61 -7.30
CA ARG A 384 8.22 20.63 -6.26
C ARG A 384 9.72 20.86 -5.99
N LYS A 385 10.64 20.11 -6.62
CA LYS A 385 12.09 20.20 -6.36
C LYS A 385 12.76 21.12 -7.38
N VAL A 386 13.08 22.34 -6.95
CA VAL A 386 13.96 23.25 -7.71
C VAL A 386 15.41 22.80 -7.50
N PRO A 387 16.23 22.62 -8.57
CA PRO A 387 17.61 22.18 -8.42
C PRO A 387 18.42 23.07 -7.46
N GLY A 388 19.14 22.44 -6.54
CA GLY A 388 19.94 23.13 -5.52
C GLY A 388 19.14 23.74 -4.37
N GLN A 389 17.81 23.66 -4.38
CA GLN A 389 16.95 24.14 -3.30
C GLN A 389 16.58 22.99 -2.36
N ILE A 390 16.72 23.21 -1.05
CA ILE A 390 16.15 22.34 -0.02
C ILE A 390 14.64 22.64 0.04
N ASN A 391 13.80 21.61 -0.09
CA ASN A 391 12.34 21.71 0.05
C ASN A 391 11.78 20.42 0.67
N GLU A 392 12.11 20.21 1.94
CA GLU A 392 11.74 19.01 2.70
C GLU A 392 10.44 19.23 3.47
N ASP A 393 9.47 18.33 3.28
CA ASP A 393 8.22 18.26 4.04
C ASP A 393 8.35 17.17 5.12
N LEU A 394 8.51 17.60 6.38
CA LEU A 394 8.71 16.73 7.54
C LEU A 394 7.38 16.24 8.13
N SER A 395 6.23 16.71 7.63
CA SER A 395 4.95 16.04 7.91
C SER A 395 4.86 14.67 7.22
N GLN A 396 5.69 14.47 6.20
CA GLN A 396 5.73 13.24 5.41
C GLN A 396 6.96 12.40 5.73
N LEU A 397 8.11 12.96 6.12
CA LEU A 397 9.32 12.17 6.43
C LEU A 397 9.86 11.32 5.26
N GLU A 398 9.50 11.64 4.02
CA GLU A 398 9.92 10.90 2.82
C GLU A 398 11.46 10.80 2.73
N GLY A 399 11.97 9.57 2.75
CA GLY A 399 13.41 9.28 2.60
C GLY A 399 14.27 9.61 3.83
N TRP A 400 13.65 9.95 4.96
CA TRP A 400 14.37 10.15 6.22
C TRP A 400 14.60 8.82 6.95
N ALA A 401 15.81 8.64 7.49
CA ALA A 401 16.20 7.47 8.25
C ALA A 401 16.44 7.84 9.71
N PHE A 402 15.71 7.20 10.63
CA PHE A 402 15.89 7.34 12.07
C PHE A 402 17.10 6.54 12.56
N ALA A 403 17.82 7.11 13.53
CA ALA A 403 18.92 6.44 14.19
C ALA A 403 18.40 5.37 15.17
N ASN A 404 18.91 4.15 15.03
CA ASN A 404 18.59 3.05 15.94
C ASN A 404 19.51 3.06 17.17
N CYS A 405 19.17 2.24 18.17
CA CYS A 405 20.10 1.91 19.27
C CYS A 405 21.41 1.35 18.70
N SER A 406 22.53 1.74 19.31
CA SER A 406 23.87 1.32 18.88
C SER A 406 24.59 0.60 20.02
N TYR A 407 25.41 -0.40 19.68
CA TYR A 407 26.30 -1.07 20.63
C TYR A 407 27.71 -0.51 20.47
N LYS A 408 28.15 0.30 21.45
CA LYS A 408 29.43 1.01 21.38
C LYS A 408 30.07 1.12 22.76
N GLN A 409 31.37 1.38 22.78
CA GLN A 409 32.10 1.57 24.03
C GLN A 409 31.71 2.90 24.68
N VAL A 410 31.27 2.85 25.93
CA VAL A 410 31.01 3.98 26.82
C VAL A 410 31.71 3.67 28.14
N ASP A 411 32.54 4.60 28.61
CA ASP A 411 33.30 4.43 29.87
C ASP A 411 34.05 3.10 29.96
N ASN A 412 34.73 2.74 28.87
CA ASN A 412 35.47 1.49 28.67
C ASN A 412 34.63 0.19 28.65
N LEU A 413 33.29 0.28 28.66
CA LEU A 413 32.39 -0.86 28.57
C LEU A 413 31.55 -0.81 27.29
N MET A 414 31.42 -1.95 26.62
CA MET A 414 30.49 -2.05 25.50
C MET A 414 29.06 -1.99 26.01
N SER A 415 28.31 -1.00 25.56
CA SER A 415 26.99 -0.65 26.06
C SER A 415 26.01 -0.44 24.91
N PHE A 416 24.74 -0.79 25.15
CA PHE A 416 23.64 -0.37 24.30
C PHE A 416 23.31 1.08 24.62
N VAL A 417 23.34 1.94 23.60
CA VAL A 417 23.13 3.38 23.75
C VAL A 417 22.01 3.82 22.82
N SER A 418 20.98 4.43 23.40
CA SER A 418 19.95 5.13 22.63
C SER A 418 20.57 6.28 21.85
N SER A 419 20.15 6.44 20.60
CA SER A 419 20.59 7.56 19.76
C SER A 419 19.80 8.85 20.04
N GLY A 420 18.85 8.83 20.98
CA GLY A 420 17.89 9.91 21.17
C GLY A 420 16.97 10.08 19.95
N VAL A 421 16.34 11.25 19.82
CA VAL A 421 15.57 11.59 18.62
C VAL A 421 16.55 12.14 17.58
N ASN A 422 16.99 11.27 16.68
CA ASN A 422 17.96 11.59 15.64
C ASN A 422 17.53 10.94 14.31
N MET A 423 17.53 11.73 13.25
CA MET A 423 17.21 11.29 11.90
C MET A 423 18.02 12.03 10.84
N GLN A 424 18.18 11.42 9.67
CA GLN A 424 18.92 12.02 8.57
C GLN A 424 18.32 11.68 7.20
N LYS A 425 18.52 12.56 6.23
CA LYS A 425 18.25 12.31 4.81
C LYS A 425 19.48 12.62 3.98
N LYS A 426 19.92 11.64 3.20
CA LYS A 426 21.15 11.70 2.40
C LYS A 426 20.85 12.10 0.95
N ARG A 427 21.87 12.58 0.25
CA ARG A 427 21.85 12.90 -1.20
C ARG A 427 20.86 14.01 -1.57
N ILE A 428 20.73 15.01 -0.71
CA ILE A 428 19.98 16.23 -1.03
C ILE A 428 20.88 17.11 -1.87
N SER A 429 20.45 17.48 -3.07
CA SER A 429 21.18 18.43 -3.91
C SER A 429 20.94 19.84 -3.37
N TYR A 430 22.00 20.50 -2.93
CA TYR A 430 21.93 21.84 -2.35
C TYR A 430 23.00 22.76 -2.95
N GLN A 431 22.63 24.00 -3.24
CA GLN A 431 23.52 25.04 -3.74
C GLN A 431 23.40 26.29 -2.87
N ALA A 432 24.25 26.38 -1.84
CA ALA A 432 24.25 27.49 -0.89
C ALA A 432 24.48 28.86 -1.55
N GLY A 433 25.20 28.91 -2.67
CA GLY A 433 25.44 30.17 -3.40
C GLY A 433 24.17 30.80 -3.95
N ASN A 434 23.15 29.99 -4.27
CA ASN A 434 21.85 30.48 -4.76
C ASN A 434 20.81 30.58 -3.64
N TYR A 435 20.87 29.68 -2.65
CA TYR A 435 19.87 29.60 -1.58
C TYR A 435 20.53 29.61 -0.19
N PRO A 436 21.19 30.70 0.23
CA PRO A 436 22.02 30.72 1.43
C PRO A 436 21.23 30.66 2.75
N TYR A 437 19.93 30.94 2.73
CA TYR A 437 19.09 30.95 3.92
C TYR A 437 18.32 29.64 4.04
N ILE A 438 18.57 28.88 5.11
CA ILE A 438 17.82 27.67 5.44
C ILE A 438 16.83 28.04 6.55
N ALA A 439 15.54 27.89 6.28
CA ALA A 439 14.48 28.05 7.27
C ALA A 439 13.88 26.70 7.68
N VAL A 440 13.56 26.57 8.95
CA VAL A 440 12.88 25.42 9.53
C VAL A 440 11.64 25.88 10.25
N LYS A 441 10.47 25.35 9.86
CA LYS A 441 9.24 25.49 10.62
C LYS A 441 9.17 24.38 11.66
N ALA A 442 9.40 24.75 12.91
CA ALA A 442 9.41 23.85 14.05
C ALA A 442 8.49 24.37 15.15
N PRO A 443 7.17 24.06 15.09
CA PRO A 443 6.17 24.50 16.07
C PRO A 443 6.50 24.09 17.50
N LYS A 444 7.29 23.03 17.69
CA LYS A 444 7.65 22.53 19.01
C LYS A 444 9.05 21.94 19.03
N ILE A 445 9.97 22.61 19.70
CA ILE A 445 11.29 22.08 20.07
C ILE A 445 11.39 22.08 21.61
N PRO A 446 11.57 20.90 22.25
CA PRO A 446 11.82 20.79 23.68
C PRO A 446 13.03 21.61 24.13
N THR A 447 12.99 22.15 25.34
CA THR A 447 14.14 22.89 25.91
C THR A 447 15.33 21.98 26.19
N SER A 448 15.10 20.67 26.34
CA SER A 448 16.11 19.62 26.48
C SER A 448 16.79 19.25 25.17
N ALA A 449 16.29 19.73 24.03
CA ALA A 449 16.88 19.40 22.74
C ALA A 449 18.28 20.03 22.57
N ASN A 450 19.16 19.33 21.86
CA ASN A 450 20.46 19.88 21.47
C ASN A 450 20.30 21.21 20.74
N LYS A 451 21.11 22.23 21.05
CA LYS A 451 21.03 23.52 20.38
C LYS A 451 21.39 23.46 18.89
N ASP A 452 22.27 22.54 18.51
CA ASP A 452 22.70 22.23 17.15
C ASP A 452 21.85 21.10 16.51
N TRP A 453 20.55 21.11 16.77
CA TRP A 453 19.64 20.06 16.30
C TRP A 453 19.56 19.99 14.77
N LEU A 454 19.80 21.07 14.03
CA LEU A 454 19.94 21.02 12.57
C LEU A 454 21.42 20.96 12.18
N GLN A 455 21.78 19.97 11.36
CA GLN A 455 23.15 19.83 10.86
C GLN A 455 23.15 19.49 9.37
N LEU A 456 24.16 20.00 8.66
CA LEU A 456 24.46 19.64 7.28
C LEU A 456 25.78 18.89 7.25
N SER A 457 25.89 17.88 6.38
CA SER A 457 27.16 17.15 6.20
C SER A 457 27.43 16.81 4.74
N TYR A 458 28.67 17.00 4.32
CA TYR A 458 29.25 16.45 3.10
C TYR A 458 30.76 16.26 3.28
N SER A 459 31.40 15.52 2.36
CA SER A 459 32.83 15.26 2.44
C SER A 459 33.67 16.39 1.84
N VAL A 460 34.68 16.86 2.57
CA VAL A 460 35.75 17.74 2.10
C VAL A 460 37.04 16.95 2.11
N ALA A 461 37.75 16.91 0.97
CA ALA A 461 39.00 16.13 0.84
C ALA A 461 38.87 14.68 1.35
N SER A 462 37.76 14.01 1.02
CA SER A 462 37.43 12.64 1.42
C SER A 462 37.14 12.42 2.91
N ALA A 463 37.13 13.46 3.75
CA ALA A 463 36.72 13.38 5.15
C ALA A 463 35.31 13.95 5.33
N PRO A 464 34.40 13.31 6.09
CA PRO A 464 33.10 13.87 6.40
C PRO A 464 33.24 15.12 7.28
N GLU A 465 32.59 16.20 6.88
CA GLU A 465 32.50 17.42 7.66
C GLU A 465 31.05 17.73 8.05
N PHE A 466 30.88 18.45 9.16
CA PHE A 466 29.58 18.76 9.76
C PHE A 466 29.47 20.24 10.07
N TRP A 467 28.44 20.89 9.51
CA TRP A 467 28.02 22.24 9.83
C TRP A 467 26.85 22.15 10.81
N LYS A 468 27.13 22.51 12.06
CA LYS A 468 26.20 22.41 13.19
C LYS A 468 25.51 23.75 13.40
N LEU A 469 24.23 23.82 13.05
CA LEU A 469 23.47 25.06 13.04
C LEU A 469 22.86 25.32 14.43
N ASP A 470 23.57 26.13 15.20
CA ASP A 470 23.15 26.56 16.54
C ASP A 470 21.87 27.40 16.48
N SER A 471 20.79 26.84 17.03
CA SER A 471 19.45 27.44 17.05
C SER A 471 19.32 28.68 17.93
N ASP A 472 20.25 28.93 18.86
CA ASP A 472 20.31 30.20 19.60
C ASP A 472 20.81 31.35 18.71
N LYS A 473 21.56 31.03 17.64
CA LYS A 473 22.05 31.99 16.65
C LYS A 473 21.10 32.18 15.47
N ALA A 474 20.06 31.36 15.37
CA ALA A 474 19.07 31.46 14.30
C ALA A 474 18.27 32.76 14.42
N LYS A 475 18.00 33.40 13.28
CA LYS A 475 16.98 34.45 13.24
C LYS A 475 15.60 33.80 13.37
N LYS A 476 14.82 34.22 14.36
CA LYS A 476 13.45 33.73 14.54
C LYS A 476 12.47 34.60 13.75
N ILE A 477 11.62 33.97 12.93
CA ILE A 477 10.49 34.59 12.26
C ILE A 477 9.21 33.99 12.84
N GLY A 478 8.28 34.85 13.29
CA GLY A 478 7.12 34.39 14.04
C GLY A 478 7.51 33.66 15.34
N LYS A 479 6.73 32.64 15.72
CA LYS A 479 6.96 31.87 16.95
C LYS A 479 7.77 30.59 16.75
N ASP A 480 7.89 30.13 15.51
CA ASP A 480 8.24 28.75 15.19
C ASP A 480 9.09 28.58 13.93
N ILE A 481 9.53 29.66 13.27
CA ILE A 481 10.46 29.56 12.14
C ILE A 481 11.86 29.97 12.58
N TYR A 482 12.82 29.07 12.39
CA TYR A 482 14.25 29.27 12.65
C TYR A 482 14.96 29.45 11.32
N VAL A 483 15.64 30.57 11.12
CA VAL A 483 16.37 30.88 9.89
C VAL A 483 17.87 30.93 10.15
N PHE A 484 18.60 30.15 9.37
CA PHE A 484 20.04 30.00 9.42
C PHE A 484 20.64 30.48 8.10
N LYS A 485 21.61 31.39 8.14
CA LYS A 485 22.38 31.77 6.96
C LYS A 485 23.62 30.89 6.89
N ILE A 486 23.66 29.94 5.97
CA ILE A 486 24.65 28.84 6.00
C ILE A 486 26.10 29.34 5.91
N THR A 487 26.34 30.48 5.26
CA THR A 487 27.66 31.10 5.12
C THR A 487 28.25 31.58 6.44
N ASP A 488 27.42 31.74 7.47
CA ASP A 488 27.84 32.22 8.80
C ASP A 488 28.38 31.07 9.67
N TYR A 489 28.36 29.84 9.16
CA TYR A 489 28.77 28.63 9.87
C TYR A 489 30.03 28.03 9.23
N LEU A 490 30.95 27.60 10.09
CA LEU A 490 32.09 26.77 9.72
C LEU A 490 31.81 25.31 10.12
N SER A 491 32.45 24.38 9.42
CA SER A 491 32.40 22.98 9.80
C SER A 491 33.14 22.72 11.12
N ASN A 492 33.03 21.50 11.64
CA ASN A 492 33.82 21.02 12.77
C ASN A 492 35.35 21.13 12.58
N ASN A 493 35.85 21.29 11.34
CA ASN A 493 37.27 21.49 11.03
C ASN A 493 37.60 22.92 10.58
N GLY A 494 36.64 23.86 10.66
CA GLY A 494 36.86 25.26 10.27
C GLY A 494 36.66 25.57 8.79
N THR A 495 36.05 24.67 8.01
CA THR A 495 35.84 24.87 6.56
C THR A 495 34.55 25.66 6.29
N HIS A 496 34.60 26.59 5.34
CA HIS A 496 33.40 27.26 4.83
C HIS A 496 32.51 26.31 4.03
N PHE A 497 31.20 26.49 4.13
CA PHE A 497 30.25 25.76 3.30
C PHE A 497 30.43 26.12 1.82
N THR A 498 30.41 25.14 0.93
CA THR A 498 30.59 25.40 -0.51
C THR A 498 29.38 26.10 -1.13
N GLU A 499 29.62 27.12 -1.95
CA GLU A 499 28.57 27.81 -2.71
C GLU A 499 28.13 27.03 -3.96
N ARG A 500 28.91 26.04 -4.39
CA ARG A 500 28.62 25.22 -5.58
C ARG A 500 27.58 24.15 -5.28
N PRO A 501 26.85 23.64 -6.29
CA PRO A 501 25.98 22.49 -6.12
C PRO A 501 26.74 21.31 -5.50
N THR A 502 26.21 20.79 -4.40
CA THR A 502 26.79 19.65 -3.68
C THR A 502 25.70 18.74 -3.15
N ASN A 503 26.01 17.45 -3.01
CA ASN A 503 25.10 16.48 -2.40
C ASN A 503 25.38 16.45 -0.89
N ILE A 504 24.39 16.85 -0.11
CA ILE A 504 24.47 16.92 1.34
C ILE A 504 23.69 15.81 2.01
N THR A 505 23.98 15.61 3.29
CA THR A 505 23.11 14.96 4.25
C THR A 505 22.51 16.04 5.16
N LEU A 506 21.18 16.11 5.25
CA LEU A 506 20.51 16.84 6.33
C LEU A 506 20.36 15.91 7.53
N ILE A 507 20.63 16.43 8.71
CA ILE A 507 20.56 15.70 9.98
C ILE A 507 19.74 16.54 10.95
N LEU A 508 18.73 15.91 11.56
CA LEU A 508 18.00 16.43 12.70
C LEU A 508 18.37 15.61 13.93
N ASN A 509 19.14 16.18 14.85
CA ASN A 509 19.65 15.51 16.05
C ASN A 509 19.25 16.27 17.31
N PHE A 510 18.03 16.01 17.79
CA PHE A 510 17.50 16.64 19.00
C PHE A 510 18.10 16.07 20.28
N GLY A 511 18.81 14.94 20.23
CA GLY A 511 19.41 14.33 21.41
C GLY A 511 18.37 13.60 22.28
N ASN A 512 18.67 13.47 23.58
CA ASN A 512 17.77 12.81 24.52
C ASN A 512 16.78 13.81 25.12
N ILE A 513 15.56 13.81 24.57
CA ILE A 513 14.46 14.70 24.97
C ILE A 513 13.42 14.03 25.89
N GLY A 514 13.73 12.83 26.41
CA GLY A 514 12.78 12.04 27.20
C GLY A 514 11.49 11.75 26.43
N ASN A 515 10.33 12.08 27.02
CA ASN A 515 9.01 11.93 26.41
C ASN A 515 8.45 13.24 25.83
N GLU A 516 9.26 14.30 25.76
CA GLU A 516 8.81 15.56 25.18
C GLU A 516 8.78 15.46 23.65
N PRO A 517 7.66 15.81 22.98
CA PRO A 517 7.58 15.67 21.54
C PRO A 517 8.27 16.84 20.83
N VAL A 518 8.92 16.53 19.70
CA VAL A 518 9.42 17.48 18.72
C VAL A 518 8.47 17.51 17.53
N ILE A 519 8.18 18.71 17.01
CA ILE A 519 7.41 18.91 15.79
C ILE A 519 8.23 19.79 14.85
N VAL A 520 8.55 19.24 13.68
CA VAL A 520 9.10 19.96 12.52
C VAL A 520 8.17 19.71 11.35
N GLU A 521 7.67 20.78 10.73
CA GLU A 521 6.76 20.69 9.59
C GLU A 521 7.52 20.67 8.26
N TRP A 522 8.53 21.53 8.10
CA TRP A 522 9.33 21.58 6.87
C TRP A 522 10.71 22.21 7.09
N ILE A 523 11.64 21.91 6.17
CA ILE A 523 12.95 22.56 6.03
C ILE A 523 13.05 23.07 4.59
N ARG A 524 13.31 24.36 4.40
CA ARG A 524 13.38 24.99 3.08
C ARG A 524 14.57 25.92 2.96
N SER A 525 15.14 26.04 1.76
CA SER A 525 16.16 27.05 1.48
C SER A 525 15.65 28.16 0.55
N PHE A 526 16.11 29.39 0.78
CA PHE A 526 15.63 30.59 0.11
C PHE A 526 16.80 31.43 -0.40
N GLU A 527 16.56 32.12 -1.52
CA GLU A 527 17.54 33.06 -2.11
C GLU A 527 17.72 34.27 -1.20
N LYS A 528 16.60 34.79 -0.68
CA LYS A 528 16.56 36.00 0.13
C LYS A 528 15.83 35.76 1.44
N LEU A 529 16.16 36.58 2.43
CA LEU A 529 15.56 36.50 3.76
C LEU A 529 14.11 36.96 3.77
N GLU A 530 13.74 37.81 2.81
CA GLU A 530 12.41 38.41 2.66
C GLU A 530 11.38 37.43 2.08
N ASP A 531 11.83 36.30 1.51
CA ASP A 531 10.97 35.26 0.94
C ASP A 531 10.45 34.25 1.98
N ILE A 532 10.86 34.42 3.26
CA ILE A 532 10.57 33.54 4.40
C ILE A 532 9.51 34.19 5.30
#